data_AF-A0A955ULN7-F1
#
_entry.id   AF-A0A955ULN7-F1
#
_cell.length_a   1.000
_cell.length_b   1.000
_cell.length_c   1.000
_cell.angle_alpha   90.00
_cell.angle_beta   90.00
_cell.angle_gamma   90.00
#
_symmetry.space_group_name_H-M   'P 1'
#
loop_
_entity.id
_entity.type
_entity.pdbx_description
1 polymer ?
#
loop_
_entity_poly.entity_id
_entity_poly.type
_entity_poly.pdbx_seq_one_letter_code
_entity_poly.pdbx_strand_id
1 'polypeptide(L)'
;MGTAVWIEKAQFRMSAGGERAALAALKQAFHSEAVFLARGIHEKPAAFRELATAERLSGALRSVNGFGEHAIVHEAPDGGIVGLGREGMMDELPARAIARFLAPIAPFVEPGSYIELESDHGGIWTRFEFGPGGLRVVERELGADDMGDWGVIEHDRTEVLLDPTL
;
A
#
# COMPACT_ATOMS: atom_id res chain seq x y z
N MET A 1 12.34 -21.64 3.73
CA MET A 1 12.45 -21.19 2.33
C MET A 1 11.43 -20.06 2.22
N GLY A 2 11.85 -18.84 1.91
CA GLY A 2 10.94 -17.68 1.90
C GLY A 2 9.92 -17.82 0.78
N THR A 3 8.68 -17.38 1.02
CA THR A 3 7.63 -17.34 0.00
C THR A 3 7.81 -16.09 -0.85
N ALA A 4 7.96 -16.24 -2.17
CA ALA A 4 8.09 -15.09 -3.05
C ALA A 4 6.72 -14.43 -3.26
N VAL A 5 6.66 -13.10 -3.13
CA VAL A 5 5.44 -12.29 -3.29
C VAL A 5 5.66 -11.22 -4.33
N TRP A 6 4.67 -10.88 -5.15
CA TRP A 6 4.76 -9.73 -6.07
C TRP A 6 3.45 -8.97 -6.15
N ILE A 7 3.56 -7.73 -6.64
CA ILE A 7 2.38 -6.95 -7.04
C ILE A 7 1.88 -7.55 -8.34
N GLU A 8 0.76 -8.25 -8.27
CA GLU A 8 0.11 -8.77 -9.48
C GLU A 8 -0.55 -7.61 -10.22
N LYS A 9 -1.32 -6.79 -9.49
CA LYS A 9 -2.01 -5.65 -10.06
C LYS A 9 -2.38 -4.62 -9.01
N ALA A 10 -2.28 -3.35 -9.36
CA ALA A 10 -2.96 -2.30 -8.63
C ALA A 10 -3.71 -1.39 -9.60
N GLN A 11 -4.78 -0.79 -9.12
CA GLN A 11 -5.47 0.28 -9.80
C GLN A 11 -5.86 1.33 -8.78
N PHE A 12 -5.31 2.53 -8.94
CA PHE A 12 -5.79 3.71 -8.25
C PHE A 12 -6.59 4.52 -9.26
N ARG A 13 -7.71 5.07 -8.81
CA ARG A 13 -8.47 6.03 -9.59
C ARG A 13 -8.59 7.28 -8.74
N MET A 14 -8.05 8.38 -9.24
CA MET A 14 -8.11 9.67 -8.56
C MET A 14 -7.98 10.78 -9.58
N SER A 15 -8.52 11.96 -9.27
CA SER A 15 -8.26 13.15 -10.07
C SER A 15 -6.84 13.67 -9.86
N ALA A 16 -6.31 14.48 -10.78
CA ALA A 16 -5.02 15.16 -10.62
C ALA A 16 -4.96 16.05 -9.36
N GLY A 17 -6.09 16.66 -8.98
CA GLY A 17 -6.21 17.40 -7.72
C GLY A 17 -6.14 16.47 -6.50
N GLY A 18 -6.82 15.32 -6.59
CA GLY A 18 -6.79 14.26 -5.58
C GLY A 18 -5.38 13.69 -5.38
N GLU A 19 -4.61 13.47 -6.45
CA GLU A 19 -3.23 12.99 -6.35
C GLU A 19 -2.34 13.95 -5.56
N ARG A 20 -2.42 15.26 -5.85
CA ARG A 20 -1.65 16.26 -5.09
C ARG A 20 -2.04 16.29 -3.62
N ALA A 21 -3.33 16.18 -3.32
CA ALA A 21 -3.82 16.14 -1.94
C ALA A 21 -3.39 14.85 -1.22
N ALA A 22 -3.42 13.69 -1.91
CA ALA A 22 -2.93 12.41 -1.41
C ALA A 22 -1.45 12.46 -1.07
N LEU A 23 -0.61 13.00 -1.97
CA LEU A 23 0.81 13.17 -1.72
C LEU A 23 1.09 14.09 -0.52
N ALA A 24 0.35 15.19 -0.41
CA ALA A 24 0.45 16.08 0.74
C ALA A 24 0.05 15.38 2.05
N ALA A 25 -1.03 14.59 2.03
CA ALA A 25 -1.47 13.80 3.18
C ALA A 25 -0.44 12.75 3.60
N LEU A 26 0.22 12.08 2.66
CA LEU A 26 1.33 11.16 2.94
C LEU A 26 2.49 11.86 3.64
N LYS A 27 2.95 12.98 3.08
CA LYS A 27 4.06 13.75 3.66
C LYS A 27 3.71 14.28 5.06
N GLN A 28 2.44 14.62 5.30
CA GLN A 28 1.97 15.03 6.62
C GLN A 28 1.93 13.85 7.61
N ALA A 29 1.40 12.69 7.19
CA ALA A 29 1.33 11.49 8.02
C ALA A 29 2.71 10.96 8.40
N PHE A 30 3.66 11.04 7.46
CA PHE A 30 5.05 10.64 7.62
C PHE A 30 5.98 11.86 7.54
N HIS A 31 5.79 12.82 8.44
CA HIS A 31 6.51 14.10 8.42
C HIS A 31 7.99 14.01 8.84
N SER A 32 8.45 12.85 9.30
CA SER A 32 9.85 12.63 9.67
C SER A 32 10.30 11.20 9.40
N GLU A 33 11.61 11.03 9.20
CA GLU A 33 12.25 9.73 9.06
C GLU A 33 11.92 8.81 10.24
N ALA A 34 11.97 9.34 11.46
CA ALA A 34 11.67 8.57 12.67
C ALA A 34 10.24 8.01 12.65
N VAL A 35 9.24 8.80 12.24
CA VAL A 35 7.84 8.33 12.14
C VAL A 35 7.70 7.29 11.03
N PHE A 36 8.34 7.51 9.88
CA PHE A 36 8.31 6.60 8.74
C PHE A 36 8.89 5.21 9.06
N LEU A 37 10.06 5.18 9.71
CA LEU A 37 10.70 3.93 10.13
C LEU A 37 9.94 3.27 11.29
N ALA A 38 9.49 4.02 12.29
CA ALA A 38 8.75 3.48 13.44
C ALA A 38 7.39 2.87 13.04
N ARG A 39 6.74 3.44 12.02
CA ARG A 39 5.52 2.87 11.41
C ARG A 39 5.81 1.65 10.52
N GLY A 40 7.07 1.26 10.36
CA GLY A 40 7.48 0.10 9.58
C GLY A 40 7.17 0.23 8.09
N ILE A 41 7.22 1.46 7.54
CA ILE A 41 6.96 1.68 6.11
C ILE A 41 8.12 1.16 5.26
N HIS A 42 9.35 1.34 5.74
CA HIS A 42 10.57 0.74 5.19
C HIS A 42 11.61 0.62 6.30
N GLU A 43 12.56 -0.30 6.16
CA GLU A 43 13.73 -0.42 7.03
C GLU A 43 14.86 0.61 6.72
N LYS A 44 14.87 1.26 5.55
CA LYS A 44 16.00 2.07 5.08
C LYS A 44 15.68 3.57 5.19
N PRO A 45 16.53 4.38 5.87
CA PRO A 45 16.42 5.84 5.89
C PRO A 45 16.37 6.50 4.51
N ALA A 46 17.02 5.90 3.51
CA ALA A 46 17.02 6.42 2.15
C ALA A 46 15.62 6.47 1.52
N ALA A 47 14.74 5.51 1.85
CA ALA A 47 13.38 5.48 1.33
C ALA A 47 12.53 6.66 1.85
N PHE A 48 12.77 7.14 3.07
CA PHE A 48 12.13 8.35 3.55
C PHE A 48 12.49 9.58 2.70
N ARG A 49 13.74 9.68 2.24
CA ARG A 49 14.15 10.79 1.36
C ARG A 49 13.38 10.74 0.03
N GLU A 50 13.15 9.55 -0.52
CA GLU A 50 12.34 9.37 -1.73
C GLU A 50 10.92 9.89 -1.52
N LEU A 51 10.27 9.54 -0.40
CA LEU A 51 8.97 10.10 -0.03
C LEU A 51 9.02 11.63 0.08
N ALA A 52 10.01 12.16 0.80
CA ALA A 52 10.13 13.59 1.06
C ALA A 52 10.31 14.40 -0.24
N THR A 53 11.10 13.88 -1.18
CA THR A 53 11.37 14.52 -2.47
C THR A 53 10.36 14.19 -3.56
N ALA A 54 9.45 13.23 -3.35
CA ALA A 54 8.46 12.84 -4.35
C ALA A 54 7.62 14.04 -4.80
N GLU A 55 7.52 14.25 -6.12
CA GLU A 55 6.65 15.25 -6.75
C GLU A 55 5.29 14.69 -7.16
N ARG A 56 5.21 13.36 -7.30
CA ARG A 56 4.03 12.58 -7.68
C ARG A 56 3.81 11.44 -6.71
N LEU A 57 2.58 10.92 -6.64
CA LEU A 57 2.26 9.79 -5.77
C LEU A 57 3.03 8.52 -6.18
N SER A 58 3.44 8.42 -7.45
CA SER A 58 4.20 7.31 -8.01
C SER A 58 5.57 7.18 -7.38
N GLY A 59 6.28 8.30 -7.24
CA GLY A 59 7.55 8.38 -6.54
C GLY A 59 7.39 8.07 -5.05
N ALA A 60 6.29 8.52 -4.44
CA ALA A 60 6.01 8.19 -3.05
C ALA A 60 5.75 6.68 -2.84
N LEU A 61 5.02 6.01 -3.75
CA LEU A 61 4.74 4.57 -3.65
C LEU A 61 6.01 3.71 -3.68
N ARG A 62 7.07 4.16 -4.37
CA ARG A 62 8.36 3.47 -4.39
C ARG A 62 9.07 3.45 -3.04
N SER A 63 8.73 4.37 -2.12
CA SER A 63 9.30 4.39 -0.78
C SER A 63 8.76 3.30 0.16
N VAL A 64 7.70 2.59 -0.22
CA VAL A 64 7.15 1.48 0.57
C VAL A 64 8.05 0.26 0.44
N ASN A 65 8.31 -0.43 1.56
CA ASN A 65 9.07 -1.67 1.56
C ASN A 65 8.51 -2.65 0.53
N GLY A 66 9.40 -3.21 -0.29
CA GLY A 66 9.02 -4.16 -1.34
C GLY A 66 8.38 -3.55 -2.59
N PHE A 67 8.05 -2.26 -2.63
CA PHE A 67 7.55 -1.63 -3.87
C PHE A 67 8.70 -1.14 -4.75
N GLY A 68 9.58 -0.28 -4.23
CA GLY A 68 10.82 0.22 -4.85
C GLY A 68 11.07 -0.16 -6.32
N GLU A 69 11.97 -1.12 -6.53
CA GLU A 69 12.37 -1.67 -7.84
C GLU A 69 11.45 -2.80 -8.35
N HIS A 70 10.42 -3.16 -7.59
CA HIS A 70 9.51 -4.27 -7.91
C HIS A 70 8.16 -3.80 -8.46
N ALA A 71 7.93 -2.48 -8.50
CA ALA A 71 6.69 -1.86 -8.94
C ALA A 71 6.86 -1.07 -10.25
N ILE A 72 6.13 -1.49 -11.28
CA ILE A 72 5.92 -0.70 -12.49
C ILE A 72 4.76 0.25 -12.24
N VAL A 73 5.00 1.56 -12.24
CA VAL A 73 3.94 2.56 -12.05
C VAL A 73 3.48 3.11 -13.39
N HIS A 74 2.20 3.00 -13.68
CA HIS A 74 1.56 3.58 -14.85
C HIS A 74 0.88 4.90 -14.48
N GLU A 75 1.39 6.00 -15.02
CA GLU A 75 0.85 7.34 -14.78
C GLU A 75 -0.11 7.74 -15.90
N ALA A 76 -1.24 8.35 -15.52
CA ALA A 76 -2.07 9.05 -16.49
C ALA A 76 -1.36 10.35 -16.94
N PRO A 77 -1.48 10.75 -18.23
CA PRO A 77 -0.78 11.92 -18.78
C PRO A 77 -1.10 13.24 -18.05
N ASP A 78 -2.28 13.34 -17.45
CA ASP A 78 -2.83 14.47 -16.71
C ASP A 78 -2.70 14.32 -15.18
N GLY A 79 -2.06 13.25 -14.70
CA GLY A 79 -1.99 12.87 -13.29
C GLY A 79 -3.16 11.95 -12.86
N GLY A 80 -3.07 11.37 -11.68
CA GLY A 80 -4.09 10.47 -11.14
C GLY A 80 -3.85 8.98 -11.39
N ILE A 81 -2.58 8.57 -11.28
CA ILE A 81 -1.99 7.21 -11.40
C ILE A 81 -2.99 6.08 -11.70
N VAL A 82 -2.81 5.44 -12.86
CA VAL A 82 -3.63 4.30 -13.29
C VAL A 82 -2.74 3.06 -13.42
N GLY A 83 -2.24 2.63 -12.27
CA GLY A 83 -1.89 1.23 -12.00
C GLY A 83 -0.48 0.98 -11.50
N LEU A 84 -0.34 -0.10 -10.70
CA LEU A 84 0.96 -0.72 -10.40
C LEU A 84 0.96 -2.13 -10.98
N GLY A 85 2.11 -2.59 -11.46
CA GLY A 85 2.29 -3.95 -11.98
C GLY A 85 3.62 -4.55 -11.56
N ARG A 86 3.81 -5.80 -12.00
CA ARG A 86 4.93 -6.68 -11.67
C ARG A 86 6.25 -6.25 -12.33
N GLU A 87 7.26 -5.91 -11.54
CA GLU A 87 8.66 -5.77 -11.99
C GLU A 87 9.57 -6.86 -11.38
N GLY A 88 9.31 -7.27 -10.13
CA GLY A 88 10.13 -8.24 -9.41
C GLY A 88 9.40 -8.97 -8.28
N MET A 89 10.14 -9.80 -7.56
CA MET A 89 9.64 -10.58 -6.42
C MET A 89 10.19 -9.99 -5.11
N MET A 90 9.33 -9.93 -4.11
CA MET A 90 9.63 -9.60 -2.71
C MET A 90 9.82 -10.91 -1.92
N ASP A 91 10.73 -10.87 -0.95
CA ASP A 91 11.03 -12.02 -0.09
C ASP A 91 10.00 -12.24 1.04
N GLU A 92 9.15 -11.23 1.30
CA GLU A 92 8.07 -11.26 2.29
C GLU A 92 6.88 -10.41 1.83
N LEU A 93 5.70 -10.62 2.43
CA LEU A 93 4.50 -9.83 2.19
C LEU A 93 4.48 -8.57 3.08
N PRO A 94 4.70 -7.34 2.56
CA PRO A 94 4.74 -6.13 3.38
C PRO A 94 3.33 -5.56 3.61
N ALA A 95 2.32 -6.40 3.86
CA ALA A 95 0.91 -6.02 3.95
C ALA A 95 0.67 -4.87 4.96
N ARG A 96 1.36 -4.90 6.11
CA ARG A 96 1.27 -3.85 7.14
C ARG A 96 1.84 -2.52 6.67
N ALA A 97 2.99 -2.55 6.01
CA ALA A 97 3.64 -1.36 5.47
C ALA A 97 2.75 -0.71 4.41
N ILE A 98 2.21 -1.53 3.48
CA ILE A 98 1.28 -1.10 2.44
C ILE A 98 0.02 -0.47 3.06
N ALA A 99 -0.64 -1.16 3.99
CA ALA A 99 -1.87 -0.66 4.60
C ALA A 99 -1.65 0.67 5.34
N ARG A 100 -0.60 0.77 6.15
CA ARG A 100 -0.24 1.99 6.88
C ARG A 100 0.11 3.13 5.94
N PHE A 101 0.82 2.84 4.87
CA PHE A 101 1.19 3.84 3.87
C PHE A 101 -0.02 4.36 3.12
N LEU A 102 -0.96 3.50 2.73
CA LEU A 102 -2.11 3.89 1.92
C LEU A 102 -3.27 4.47 2.73
N ALA A 103 -3.29 4.25 4.05
CA ALA A 103 -4.26 4.81 4.98
C ALA A 103 -4.54 6.32 4.76
N PRO A 104 -3.53 7.21 4.69
CA PRO A 104 -3.75 8.65 4.61
C PRO A 104 -4.28 9.10 3.26
N ILE A 105 -4.14 8.28 2.21
CA ILE A 105 -4.59 8.64 0.86
C ILE A 105 -6.00 8.17 0.55
N ALA A 106 -6.56 7.26 1.36
CA ALA A 106 -7.86 6.66 1.10
C ALA A 106 -8.99 7.69 0.82
N PRO A 107 -9.06 8.86 1.49
CA PRO A 107 -10.09 9.87 1.19
C PRO A 107 -10.04 10.46 -0.23
N PHE A 108 -8.91 10.32 -0.94
CA PHE A 108 -8.69 10.91 -2.26
C PHE A 108 -8.76 9.87 -3.40
N VAL A 109 -8.92 8.60 -3.05
CA VAL A 109 -8.96 7.49 -4.00
C VAL A 109 -10.42 7.07 -4.20
N GLU A 110 -10.83 6.90 -5.46
CA GLU A 110 -12.19 6.46 -5.77
C GLU A 110 -12.44 5.04 -5.24
N PRO A 111 -13.64 4.78 -4.69
CA PRO A 111 -14.04 3.45 -4.26
C PRO A 111 -13.90 2.40 -5.39
N GLY A 112 -13.45 1.21 -5.02
CA GLY A 112 -13.17 0.11 -5.95
C GLY A 112 -11.78 0.14 -6.57
N SER A 113 -10.94 1.14 -6.24
CA SER A 113 -9.48 1.05 -6.43
C SER A 113 -8.89 -0.06 -5.57
N TYR A 114 -7.79 -0.69 -5.98
CA TYR A 114 -7.24 -1.87 -5.28
C TYR A 114 -5.74 -2.09 -5.49
N ILE A 115 -5.18 -2.98 -4.67
CA ILE A 115 -3.87 -3.65 -4.83
C ILE A 115 -4.07 -5.14 -4.61
N GLU A 116 -3.54 -5.96 -5.50
CA GLU A 116 -3.51 -7.41 -5.48
C GLU A 116 -2.05 -7.89 -5.40
N LEU A 117 -1.80 -8.75 -4.43
CA LEU A 117 -0.51 -9.39 -4.18
C LEU A 117 -0.66 -10.89 -4.40
N GLU A 118 0.23 -11.47 -5.18
CA GLU A 118 0.25 -12.90 -5.51
C GLU A 118 1.55 -13.53 -4.99
N SER A 119 1.50 -14.83 -4.70
CA SER A 119 2.63 -15.65 -4.29
C SER A 119 3.01 -16.71 -5.33
N ASP A 120 4.22 -17.24 -5.22
CA ASP A 120 4.71 -18.37 -6.03
C ASP A 120 3.96 -19.70 -5.81
N HIS A 121 3.04 -19.75 -4.84
CA HIS A 121 2.19 -20.92 -4.56
C HIS A 121 0.91 -20.94 -5.41
N GLY A 122 0.66 -19.89 -6.21
CA GLY A 122 -0.41 -19.80 -7.19
C GLY A 122 -1.74 -19.35 -6.58
N GLY A 123 -2.11 -18.09 -6.83
CA GLY A 123 -3.35 -17.49 -6.33
C GLY A 123 -3.15 -16.15 -5.62
N ILE A 124 -4.21 -15.34 -5.57
CA ILE A 124 -4.17 -14.04 -4.90
C ILE A 124 -4.02 -14.27 -3.40
N TRP A 125 -2.90 -13.81 -2.85
CA TRP A 125 -2.59 -13.97 -1.43
C TRP A 125 -3.20 -12.87 -0.60
N THR A 126 -3.16 -11.62 -1.07
CA THR A 126 -3.78 -10.48 -0.36
C THR A 126 -4.29 -9.43 -1.32
N ARG A 127 -5.54 -9.00 -1.13
CA ARG A 127 -6.12 -7.87 -1.86
C ARG A 127 -6.55 -6.76 -0.91
N PHE A 128 -6.06 -5.56 -1.15
CA PHE A 128 -6.54 -4.32 -0.54
C PHE A 128 -7.51 -3.62 -1.49
N GLU A 129 -8.61 -3.10 -0.97
CA GLU A 129 -9.58 -2.31 -1.73
C GLU A 129 -9.90 -1.00 -1.00
N PHE A 130 -9.96 0.09 -1.75
CA PHE A 130 -10.40 1.39 -1.25
C PHE A 130 -11.92 1.44 -1.24
N GLY A 131 -12.49 1.74 -0.08
CA GLY A 131 -13.93 1.94 0.11
C GLY A 131 -14.25 3.36 0.57
N PRO A 132 -15.53 3.67 0.84
CA PRO A 132 -15.92 4.95 1.42
C PRO A 132 -15.22 5.18 2.76
N GLY A 133 -14.23 6.08 2.78
CA GLY A 133 -13.56 6.53 4.00
C GLY A 133 -12.39 5.67 4.49
N GLY A 134 -11.94 4.65 3.75
CA GLY A 134 -10.83 3.82 4.22
C GLY A 134 -10.35 2.73 3.26
N LEU A 135 -9.35 1.99 3.74
CA LEU A 135 -8.78 0.82 3.07
C LEU A 135 -9.28 -0.45 3.77
N ARG A 136 -9.64 -1.48 3.02
CA ARG A 136 -10.01 -2.81 3.56
C ARG A 136 -9.17 -3.90 2.90
N VAL A 137 -8.90 -4.98 3.64
CA VAL A 137 -8.40 -6.23 3.06
C VAL A 137 -9.62 -7.07 2.71
N VAL A 138 -9.72 -7.51 1.46
CA VAL A 138 -10.88 -8.26 0.94
C VAL A 138 -10.58 -9.72 0.63
N GLU A 139 -9.31 -10.07 0.45
CA GLU A 139 -8.86 -11.46 0.24
C GLU A 139 -7.56 -11.68 1.03
N ARG A 140 -7.45 -12.83 1.72
CA ARG A 140 -6.26 -13.29 2.44
C ARG A 140 -6.16 -14.81 2.41
N GLU A 141 -5.04 -15.39 1.99
CA GLU A 141 -4.77 -16.82 2.22
C GLU A 141 -4.32 -17.04 3.68
N LEU A 142 -4.97 -17.98 4.37
CA LEU A 142 -4.66 -18.36 5.75
C LEU A 142 -3.30 -19.08 5.80
N GLY A 143 -2.37 -18.57 6.62
CA GLY A 143 -1.01 -19.12 6.76
C GLY A 143 0.13 -18.14 6.44
N ALA A 144 -0.19 -16.90 6.03
CA ALA A 144 0.81 -15.86 5.74
C ALA A 144 1.47 -15.25 6.98
N ASP A 145 0.84 -15.36 8.16
CA ASP A 145 1.41 -14.96 9.44
C ASP A 145 1.06 -16.01 10.49
N ASP A 146 2.05 -16.78 10.97
CA ASP A 146 1.99 -17.43 12.30
C ASP A 146 2.17 -16.39 13.42
N MET A 147 1.52 -15.23 13.27
CA MET A 147 1.49 -14.17 14.26
C MET A 147 0.03 -13.90 14.61
N GLY A 148 -0.46 -14.74 15.51
CA GLY A 148 -1.79 -14.64 16.08
C GLY A 148 -2.13 -13.25 16.64
N ASP A 149 -3.44 -13.02 16.68
CA ASP A 149 -4.11 -12.26 17.75
C ASP A 149 -3.97 -10.74 17.82
N TRP A 150 -3.85 -10.04 16.68
CA TRP A 150 -4.32 -8.65 16.61
C TRP A 150 -5.15 -8.41 15.33
N GLY A 151 -6.46 -8.63 15.47
CA GLY A 151 -7.48 -7.88 14.72
C GLY A 151 -7.92 -8.40 13.35
N VAL A 152 -7.73 -9.68 13.03
CA VAL A 152 -8.55 -10.31 11.98
C VAL A 152 -9.70 -10.99 12.69
N ILE A 153 -10.81 -10.25 12.83
CA ILE A 153 -12.09 -10.87 13.12
C ILE A 153 -12.49 -11.58 11.83
N GLU A 154 -12.18 -12.86 11.72
CA GLU A 154 -12.95 -13.77 10.87
C GLU A 154 -14.38 -13.81 11.42
N HIS A 155 -15.22 -12.89 10.95
CA HIS A 155 -16.65 -13.14 10.77
C HIS A 155 -17.30 -11.95 10.04
N ASP A 156 -18.00 -12.26 8.94
CA ASP A 156 -19.02 -11.45 8.28
C ASP A 156 -18.66 -10.00 7.86
N ARG A 157 -18.37 -9.87 6.55
CA ARG A 157 -18.93 -8.86 5.61
C ARG A 157 -18.69 -7.37 5.82
N THR A 158 -18.09 -6.89 6.89
CA THR A 158 -17.86 -5.45 7.06
C THR A 158 -16.83 -5.21 8.15
N GLU A 159 -15.61 -4.77 7.81
CA GLU A 159 -14.95 -3.71 8.59
C GLU A 159 -13.70 -3.11 7.94
N VAL A 160 -13.49 -1.85 8.29
CA VAL A 160 -12.45 -0.93 7.84
C VAL A 160 -11.18 -1.23 8.64
N LEU A 161 -10.06 -1.47 7.96
CA LEU A 161 -8.77 -1.39 8.62
C LEU A 161 -8.56 0.09 8.94
N LEU A 162 -8.46 0.44 10.23
CA LEU A 162 -7.79 1.61 10.83
C LEU A 162 -8.65 2.26 11.92
N ASP A 163 -8.28 2.02 13.17
CA ASP A 163 -8.36 3.06 14.19
C ASP A 163 -7.16 4.01 13.97
N PRO A 164 -7.38 5.30 13.67
CA PRO A 164 -6.31 6.27 13.42
C PRO A 164 -5.54 6.70 14.68
N THR A 165 -5.84 6.14 15.87
CA THR A 165 -5.25 6.57 17.14
C THR A 165 -4.25 5.61 17.78
N LEU A 166 -3.87 4.52 17.10
CA LEU A 166 -2.87 3.56 17.59
C LEU A 166 -1.57 3.54 16.75
#